data_AF-A0A2G2YBR5-F1
#
_entry.id   AF-A0A2G2YBR5-F1
#
_cell.length_a   1.000
_cell.length_b   1.000
_cell.length_c   1.000
_cell.angle_alpha   90.00
_cell.angle_beta   90.00
_cell.angle_gamma   90.00
#
_symmetry.space_group_name_H-M   'P 1'
#
loop_
_entity.id
_entity.type
_entity.pdbx_description
1 polymer ?
#
loop_
_entity_poly.entity_id
_entity_poly.type
_entity_poly.pdbx_seq_one_letter_code
_entity_poly.pdbx_strand_id
1 'polypeptide(L)' 'MITANASPVFVKAPAEKGVAAFVTDFLMGGVSAAVSKTAAAPIERVKLLIQNQDAMIKTGRLSEPYKGIGDCF' A
#
# COMPACT_ATOMS: atom_id res chain seq x y z
N MET A 1 9.29 10.93 56.76
CA MET A 1 8.79 9.77 55.99
C MET A 1 7.71 10.30 55.06
N ILE A 2 8.01 10.35 53.76
CA ILE A 2 7.17 11.03 52.75
C ILE A 2 5.91 10.20 52.48
N THR A 3 4.74 10.84 52.58
CA THR A 3 3.42 10.27 52.31
C THR A 3 3.20 10.18 50.81
N ALA A 4 2.96 8.98 50.28
CA ALA A 4 2.64 8.78 48.87
C ALA A 4 1.19 9.25 48.59
N ASN A 5 1.04 10.43 47.97
CA ASN A 5 -0.23 10.90 47.44
C ASN A 5 -0.42 10.32 46.02
N ALA A 6 -0.95 9.10 45.92
CA ALA A 6 -1.33 8.51 44.64
C ALA A 6 -2.77 8.91 44.32
N SER A 7 -2.94 9.98 43.53
CA SER A 7 -4.24 10.35 42.99
C SER A 7 -4.68 9.36 41.90
N PRO A 8 -5.95 8.94 41.83
CA PRO A 8 -6.41 8.03 40.79
C PRO A 8 -6.43 8.74 39.44
N VAL A 9 -5.61 8.27 38.49
CA VAL A 9 -5.67 8.68 37.08
C VAL A 9 -6.83 7.94 36.43
N PHE A 10 -7.96 8.62 36.24
CA PHE A 10 -9.09 8.10 35.48
C PHE A 10 -8.78 8.18 33.98
N VAL A 11 -8.32 7.07 33.41
CA VAL A 11 -8.26 6.90 31.94
C VAL A 11 -9.65 6.48 31.48
N LYS A 12 -10.30 7.28 30.62
CA LYS A 12 -11.57 6.89 29.97
C LYS A 12 -11.34 5.62 29.16
N ALA A 13 -12.16 4.59 29.38
CA ALA A 13 -12.18 3.41 28.51
C ALA A 13 -12.47 3.85 27.06
N PRO A 14 -11.78 3.28 26.06
CA PRO A 14 -12.06 3.58 24.66
C PRO A 14 -13.53 3.28 24.37
N ALA A 15 -14.23 4.21 23.73
CA ALA A 15 -15.60 3.97 23.28
C ALA A 15 -15.60 2.79 22.29
N GLU A 16 -16.54 1.86 22.45
CA GLU A 16 -16.72 0.77 21.49
C GLU A 16 -17.00 1.35 20.10
N LYS A 17 -16.12 1.03 19.16
CA LYS A 17 -16.31 1.38 17.75
C LYS A 17 -17.47 0.55 17.20
N GLY A 18 -18.63 1.18 17.02
CA GLY A 18 -19.79 0.55 16.40
C GLY A 18 -19.60 0.27 14.91
N VAL A 19 -20.60 -0.38 14.29
CA VAL A 19 -20.59 -0.75 12.86
C VAL A 19 -20.28 0.44 11.92
N ALA A 20 -20.75 1.65 12.27
CA ALA A 20 -20.46 2.86 11.50
C ALA A 20 -18.96 3.21 11.45
N ALA A 21 -18.25 3.01 12.56
CA ALA A 21 -16.79 3.23 12.63
C ALA A 21 -16.04 2.17 11.81
N PHE A 22 -16.49 0.91 11.84
CA PHE A 22 -15.93 -0.15 10.98
C PHE A 22 -16.09 0.18 9.49
N VAL A 23 -17.29 0.58 9.04
CA VAL A 23 -17.53 0.92 7.63
C VAL A 23 -16.65 2.10 7.20
N THR A 24 -16.47 3.09 8.07
CA THR A 24 -15.57 4.23 7.81
C THR A 24 -14.12 3.77 7.66
N ASP A 25 -13.62 2.98 8.61
CA ASP A 25 -12.24 2.46 8.58
C ASP A 25 -12.03 1.55 7.34
N PHE A 26 -13.03 0.76 6.93
CA PHE A 26 -12.98 -0.07 5.73
C PHE A 26 -12.89 0.75 4.44
N LEU A 27 -13.75 1.76 4.29
CA LEU A 27 -13.73 2.64 3.11
C LEU A 27 -12.43 3.44 3.04
N MET A 28 -11.95 3.98 4.16
CA MET A 28 -10.67 4.66 4.24
C MET A 28 -9.51 3.73 3.88
N GLY A 29 -9.52 2.49 4.37
CA GLY A 29 -8.57 1.46 3.97
C GLY A 29 -8.61 1.16 2.47
N GLY A 30 -9.82 1.08 1.89
CA GLY A 30 -10.03 0.87 0.46
C GLY A 30 -9.45 1.99 -0.41
N VAL A 31 -9.72 3.25 -0.04
CA VAL A 31 -9.18 4.43 -0.74
C VAL A 31 -7.64 4.47 -0.63
N SER A 32 -7.10 4.23 0.56
CA SER A 32 -5.64 4.18 0.78
C SER A 32 -4.98 3.11 -0.09
N ALA A 33 -5.58 1.92 -0.17
CA ALA A 33 -5.08 0.84 -1.01
C ALA A 33 -5.14 1.18 -2.51
N ALA A 34 -6.22 1.83 -2.97
CA ALA A 34 -6.38 2.24 -4.36
C ALA A 34 -5.31 3.27 -4.77
N VAL A 35 -5.08 4.29 -3.94
CA VAL A 35 -4.03 5.29 -4.17
C VAL A 35 -2.65 4.64 -4.17
N SER A 36 -2.36 3.78 -3.20
CA SER A 36 -1.06 3.09 -3.10
C SER A 36 -0.75 2.23 -4.32
N LYS A 37 -1.73 1.43 -4.79
CA LYS A 37 -1.57 0.60 -5.99
C LYS A 37 -1.46 1.44 -7.26
N THR A 38 -2.17 2.56 -7.34
CA THR A 38 -2.08 3.47 -8.49
C THR A 38 -0.70 4.12 -8.56
N ALA A 39 -0.15 4.55 -7.42
CA ALA A 39 1.19 5.11 -7.34
C ALA A 39 2.28 4.08 -7.68
N ALA A 40 2.10 2.81 -7.29
CA ALA A 40 3.04 1.72 -7.59
C ALA A 40 2.92 1.15 -9.01
N ALA A 41 1.77 1.34 -9.68
CA ALA A 41 1.47 0.76 -10.99
C ALA A 41 2.53 0.99 -12.08
N PRO A 42 3.17 2.17 -12.20
CA PRO A 42 4.20 2.39 -13.24
C PRO A 42 5.42 1.49 -13.06
N ILE A 43 5.88 1.32 -11.81
CA ILE A 43 7.07 0.51 -11.51
C ILE A 43 6.75 -0.99 -11.65
N GLU A 44 5.58 -1.42 -11.20
CA GLU A 44 5.14 -2.80 -11.40
C GLU A 44 5.00 -3.14 -12.88
N ARG A 45 4.49 -2.21 -13.70
CA ARG A 45 4.41 -2.37 -15.15
C ARG A 45 5.81 -2.54 -15.76
N VAL A 46 6.76 -1.67 -15.43
CA VAL A 46 8.13 -1.78 -15.94
C VAL A 46 8.77 -3.10 -15.52
N LYS A 47 8.58 -3.52 -14.26
CA LYS A 47 9.05 -4.82 -13.79
C LYS A 47 8.47 -5.98 -14.63
N LEU A 48 7.17 -5.97 -14.89
CA LEU A 48 6.52 -7.01 -15.69
C LEU A 48 6.98 -7.02 -17.15
N LEU A 49 7.25 -5.86 -17.74
CA LEU A 49 7.75 -5.76 -19.12
C LEU A 49 9.18 -6.29 -19.24
N ILE A 50 10.07 -5.92 -18.32
CA ILE A 50 11.45 -6.41 -18.29
C ILE A 50 11.48 -7.92 -18.01
N GLN A 51 10.69 -8.41 -17.05
CA GLN A 51 10.66 -9.83 -16.72
C GLN A 51 10.06 -10.70 -17.86
N ASN A 52 9.08 -10.18 -18.60
CA ASN A 52 8.43 -10.92 -19.69
C ASN A 52 9.02 -10.63 -21.08
N GLN A 53 10.12 -9.87 -21.19
CA GLN A 53 10.69 -9.45 -22.47
C GLN A 53 11.06 -10.65 -23.36
N ASP A 54 11.59 -11.73 -22.79
CA ASP A 54 11.96 -12.92 -23.54
C ASP A 54 10.75 -13.61 -24.17
N ALA A 55 9.61 -13.63 -23.47
CA ALA A 55 8.36 -14.15 -23.99
C ALA A 55 7.75 -13.23 -25.05
N MET A 56 7.88 -11.91 -24.88
CA MET A 56 7.43 -10.92 -25.86
C MET A 56 8.25 -10.95 -27.15
N ILE A 57 9.57 -11.19 -27.06
CA ILE A 57 10.45 -11.37 -28.23
C ILE A 57 10.09 -12.65 -28.98
N LYS A 58 9.91 -13.76 -28.27
CA LYS A 58 9.51 -15.05 -28.88
C LYS A 58 8.16 -14.98 -29.59
N THR A 59 7.24 -14.13 -29.12
CA THR A 59 5.92 -13.93 -29.72
C THR A 59 5.87 -12.81 -30.75
N GLY A 60 7.01 -12.17 -31.05
CA GLY A 60 7.12 -11.07 -32.02
C GLY A 60 6.48 -9.75 -31.57
N ARG A 61 6.10 -9.62 -30.29
CA ARG A 61 5.53 -8.39 -29.71
C ARG A 61 6.60 -7.38 -29.29
N LEU A 62 7.86 -7.81 -29.22
CA LEU A 62 9.02 -6.97 -28.90
C LEU A 62 10.17 -7.33 -29.85
N SER A 63 10.77 -6.32 -30.49
CA SER A 63 11.84 -6.50 -31.48
C SER A 63 13.24 -6.49 -30.85
N GLU A 64 13.44 -5.72 -29.78
CA GLU A 64 14.72 -5.60 -29.07
C GLU A 64 14.51 -5.70 -27.56
N PRO A 65 15.44 -6.33 -26.81
CA PRO A 65 15.35 -6.39 -25.36
C PRO A 65 15.54 -5.00 -24.74
N TYR A 66 14.81 -4.74 -23.66
CA TYR A 66 14.91 -3.47 -22.95
C TYR A 66 16.29 -3.33 -22.28
N LYS A 67 16.91 -2.16 -22.42
CA LYS A 67 18.26 -1.90 -21.88
C LYS A 67 18.25 -1.44 -20.41
N GLY A 68 17.08 -1.08 -19.88
CA GLY A 68 16.90 -0.67 -18.48
C GLY A 68 15.52 -0.10 -18.17
N ILE A 69 15.32 0.36 -16.93
CA ILE A 69 14.02 0.86 -16.43
C ILE A 69 13.53 2.10 -17.21
N GLY A 70 14.45 3.00 -17.60
CA GLY A 70 14.11 4.21 -18.35
C GLY A 70 13.71 3.96 -19.81
N ASP A 71 14.06 2.80 -20.36
CA ASP A 71 13.69 2.36 -21.72
C ASP A 71 12.30 1.69 -21.74
N CYS A 72 11.82 1.23 -20.58
CA CYS A 72 10.53 0.57 -20.41
C CYS A 72 9.38 1.48 -19.93
N PHE A 73 9.69 2.72 -19.53
CA PHE A 73 8.72 3.59 -18.87
C PHE A 73 7.69 4.15 -19.86
#